data_AF-A0A3N0CL28-F1
#
_entry.id   AF-A0A3N0CL28-F1
#
_cell.length_a   1.000
_cell.length_b   1.000
_cell.length_c   1.000
_cell.angle_alpha   90.00
_cell.angle_beta   90.00
_cell.angle_gamma   90.00
#
_symmetry.space_group_name_H-M   'P 1'
#
loop_
_entity.id
_entity.type
_entity.pdbx_description
1 polymer ?
#
loop_
_entity_poly.entity_id
_entity_poly.type
_entity_poly.pdbx_seq_one_letter_code
_entity_poly.pdbx_strand_id
1 'polypeptide(L)' 'MLGCETGIARVLTDAGELRASYSGGMLGRIARDRQCAAEPGDWVVLRRWSDNRVTIEDVWQRDRPVAPVIALRRA' A
#
# COMPACT_ATOMS: atom_id res chain seq x y z
N MET A 1 5.23 -9.37 -14.43
CA MET A 1 6.42 -8.58 -14.02
C MET A 1 5.99 -7.12 -13.95
N LEU A 2 5.70 -6.61 -12.75
CA LEU A 2 5.25 -5.24 -12.53
C LEU A 2 6.48 -4.34 -12.35
N GLY A 3 6.66 -3.36 -13.22
CA GLY A 3 7.68 -2.33 -13.08
C GLY A 3 7.35 -1.46 -11.87
N CYS A 4 8.22 -1.45 -10.87
CA CYS A 4 8.14 -0.51 -9.77
C CYS A 4 8.60 0.84 -10.30
N GLU A 5 7.67 1.75 -10.58
CA GLU A 5 8.00 3.16 -10.67
C GLU A 5 8.35 3.63 -9.25
N THR A 6 9.62 3.91 -9.01
CA THR A 6 10.14 4.27 -7.70
C THR A 6 9.37 5.45 -7.11
N GLY A 7 8.68 5.20 -5.98
CA GLY A 7 7.95 6.24 -5.24
C GLY A 7 6.50 6.47 -5.66
N ILE A 8 5.95 5.68 -6.60
CA ILE A 8 4.53 5.68 -6.95
C ILE A 8 3.94 4.29 -6.75
N ALA A 9 2.88 4.21 -5.96
CA ALA A 9 2.09 3.00 -5.75
C ALA A 9 0.82 3.02 -6.61
N ARG A 10 0.42 1.84 -7.08
CA ARG A 10 -0.88 1.61 -7.71
C ARG A 10 -1.84 1.16 -6.63
N VAL A 11 -2.90 1.94 -6.41
CA VAL A 11 -3.89 1.71 -5.35
C VAL A 11 -5.23 1.38 -5.99
N LEU A 12 -5.82 0.28 -5.56
CA LEU A 12 -7.17 -0.11 -5.97
C LEU A 12 -8.18 0.58 -5.05
N THR A 13 -9.12 1.29 -5.65
CA THR A 13 -10.25 1.94 -4.98
C THR A 13 -11.56 1.41 -5.56
N ASP A 14 -12.68 1.80 -4.95
CA ASP A 14 -14.02 1.52 -5.46
C ASP A 14 -14.27 2.13 -6.86
N ALA A 15 -13.64 3.26 -7.15
CA ALA A 15 -13.69 3.92 -8.46
C ALA A 15 -12.69 3.33 -9.49
N GLY A 16 -11.90 2.32 -9.11
CA GLY A 16 -10.88 1.70 -9.94
C GLY A 16 -9.46 1.99 -9.45
N GLU A 17 -8.48 1.78 -10.34
CA GLU A 17 -7.08 1.96 -10.00
C GLU A 17 -6.64 3.42 -10.10
N LEU A 18 -5.84 3.87 -9.13
CA LEU A 18 -5.18 5.17 -9.16
C LEU A 18 -3.69 5.07 -8.83
N ARG A 19 -2.92 6.04 -9.29
CA ARG A 19 -1.50 6.22 -8.95
C ARG A 19 -1.38 7.22 -7.81
N ALA A 20 -0.72 6.84 -6.72
CA ALA A 20 -0.48 7.70 -5.57
C ALA A 20 1.00 7.73 -5.24
N SER A 21 1.52 8.92 -4.91
CA SER A 21 2.87 9.07 -4.36
C SER A 21 2.83 8.99 -2.84
N TYR A 22 3.99 8.91 -2.19
CA TYR A 22 4.06 9.02 -0.73
C TYR A 22 4.03 10.48 -0.29
N SER A 23 3.28 10.78 0.78
CA SER A 23 3.33 12.11 1.39
C SER A 23 4.68 12.38 2.05
N GLY A 24 5.02 13.65 2.29
CA GLY A 24 6.28 13.98 2.97
C GLY A 24 6.39 13.37 4.37
N GLY A 25 5.28 13.28 5.10
CA GLY A 25 5.23 12.61 6.40
C GLY A 25 5.51 11.12 6.28
N MET A 26 4.90 10.47 5.28
CA MET A 26 5.11 9.06 4.99
C MET A 26 6.56 8.75 4.56
N LEU A 27 7.14 9.58 3.68
CA LEU A 27 8.55 9.48 3.30
C LEU A 27 9.49 9.63 4.50
N GLY A 28 9.16 10.53 5.44
CA GLY A 28 9.90 10.68 6.70
C GLY A 28 9.85 9.44 7.59
N ARG A 29 8.72 8.69 7.58
CA ARG A 29 8.61 7.40 8.27
C ARG A 29 9.42 6.31 7.54
N ILE A 30 9.28 6.21 6.23
CA ILE A 30 10.04 5.26 5.39
C ILE A 30 11.56 5.46 5.52
N ALA A 31 12.01 6.71 5.63
CA ALA A 31 13.42 7.03 5.83
C ALA A 31 13.97 6.54 7.18
N ARG A 32 13.12 6.50 8.22
CA ARG A 32 13.47 5.97 9.55
C ARG A 32 13.34 4.46 9.63
N ASP A 33 12.30 3.91 9.00
CA ASP A 33 11.99 2.50 8.95
C ASP A 33 11.38 2.14 7.59
N ARG A 34 12.12 1.35 6.81
CA ARG A 34 11.73 0.98 5.46
C ARG A 34 10.52 0.04 5.41
N GLN A 35 10.22 -0.67 6.52
CA GLN A 35 9.06 -1.55 6.63
C GLN A 35 7.75 -0.79 6.69
N CYS A 36 7.80 0.53 6.91
CA CYS A 36 6.62 1.38 6.82
C CYS A 36 6.14 1.60 5.38
N ALA A 37 6.92 1.25 4.34
CA ALA A 37 6.48 1.42 2.95
C ALA A 37 5.29 0.49 2.64
N ALA A 38 4.35 0.95 1.82
CA ALA A 38 3.19 0.16 1.45
C ALA A 38 3.62 -1.03 0.58
N GLU A 39 3.07 -2.20 0.89
CA GLU A 39 3.25 -3.43 0.13
C GLU A 39 1.94 -3.84 -0.59
N PRO A 40 2.03 -4.65 -1.66
CA PRO A 40 0.84 -5.16 -2.32
C PRO A 40 -0.10 -5.89 -1.35
N GLY A 41 -1.35 -5.42 -1.26
CA GLY A 41 -2.38 -5.99 -0.38
C GLY A 41 -2.61 -5.21 0.91
N ASP A 42 -1.76 -4.21 1.19
CA ASP A 42 -1.99 -3.25 2.26
C ASP A 42 -3.19 -2.36 1.98
N TRP A 43 -3.86 -1.99 3.05
CA TRP A 43 -4.82 -0.88 3.03
C TRP A 43 -4.06 0.41 3.27
N VAL A 44 -4.36 1.46 2.51
CA VAL A 44 -3.68 2.74 2.63
C VAL A 44 -4.66 3.88 2.82
N VAL A 45 -4.25 4.90 3.57
CA VAL A 45 -4.98 6.15 3.72
C VAL A 45 -4.57 7.08 2.59
N LEU A 46 -5.53 7.46 1.76
CA LEU A 46 -5.31 8.37 0.64
C LEU A 46 -5.76 9.79 0.99
N ARG A 47 -5.00 10.77 0.49
CA ARG A 47 -5.41 12.17 0.46
C ARG A 47 -5.39 12.69 -0.97
N ARG A 48 -6.50 13.30 -1.39
CA ARG A 48 -6.60 14.05 -2.64
C ARG A 48 -6.41 15.53 -2.37
N TRP A 49 -5.51 16.15 -3.12
CA TRP A 49 -5.18 17.56 -3.01
C TRP A 49 -5.90 18.38 -4.08
N SER A 50 -6.01 19.69 -3.85
CA SER A 50 -6.66 20.63 -4.78
C SER A 50 -5.93 20.75 -6.12
N ASP A 51 -4.63 20.43 -6.15
CA ASP A 51 -3.80 20.38 -7.37
C ASP A 51 -3.87 19.02 -8.08
N ASN A 52 -4.88 18.21 -7.75
CA ASN A 52 -5.15 16.89 -8.31
C ASN A 52 -4.08 15.81 -8.01
N ARG A 53 -3.15 16.07 -7.09
CA ARG A 53 -2.26 15.03 -6.56
C ARG A 53 -3.00 14.11 -5.61
N VAL A 54 -2.57 12.85 -5.56
CA VAL A 54 -3.03 11.87 -4.57
C VAL A 54 -1.82 11.30 -3.84
N THR A 55 -1.86 11.34 -2.51
CA THR A 55 -0.79 10.85 -1.65
C THR A 55 -1.25 9.73 -0.73
N ILE A 56 -0.35 8.79 -0.46
CA ILE A 56 -0.44 7.83 0.65
C ILE A 56 0.05 8.55 1.90
N GLU A 57 -0.88 8.73 2.85
CA GLU A 57 -0.62 9.36 4.15
C GLU A 57 -0.31 8.32 5.23
N ASP A 58 -0.86 7.11 5.11
CA ASP A 58 -0.59 6.01 6.03
C ASP A 58 -0.86 4.63 5.45
N VAL A 59 -0.30 3.60 6.09
CA VAL A 59 -0.61 2.18 5.84
C VAL A 59 -1.43 1.68 7.02
N TRP A 60 -2.65 1.21 6.72
CA TRP A 60 -3.48 0.55 7.70
C TRP A 60 -3.17 -0.95 7.70
N GLN A 61 -2.51 -1.40 8.75
CA GLN A 61 -2.40 -2.82 9.04
C GLN A 61 -3.76 -3.33 9.51
N ARG A 62 -4.39 -4.19 8.70
CA ARG A 62 -5.39 -5.11 9.25
C ARG A 62 -4.61 -6.25 9.89
N ASP A 63 -4.84 -6.49 11.18
CA ASP A 63 -4.57 -7.79 11.77
C ASP A 63 -5.31 -8.85 10.94
N ARG A 64 -4.59 -9.48 10.02
CA ARG A 64 -5.07 -10.67 9.35
C ARG A 64 -4.49 -11.85 10.10
N PRO A 65 -5.26 -12.60 10.89
CA PRO A 65 -4.82 -13.92 11.26
C PRO A 65 -4.50 -14.67 9.97
N VAL A 66 -3.27 -15.17 9.85
CA VAL A 66 -2.85 -16.00 8.73
C VAL A 66 -3.87 -17.14 8.61
N ALA A 67 -4.54 -17.23 7.46
CA ALA A 67 -5.53 -18.27 7.23
C ALA A 67 -4.86 -19.64 7.45
N PRO A 68 -5.46 -20.56 8.23
CA PRO A 68 -4.85 -21.86 8.49
C PRO A 68 -4.65 -22.58 7.15
N VAL A 69 -3.40 -22.91 6.85
CA VAL A 69 -3.04 -23.69 5.66
C VAL A 69 -3.61 -25.10 5.84
N ILE A 70 -4.63 -25.45 5.05
CA ILE A 70 -5.15 -26.81 5.01
C ILE A 70 -4.16 -27.65 4.22
N ALA A 71 -3.49 -28.59 4.90
CA ALA A 71 -2.62 -29.56 4.24
C ALA A 71 -3.44 -30.42 3.27
N LEU A 72 -3.12 -30.34 1.97
CA LEU A 72 -3.68 -31.24 0.97
C LEU A 72 -3.22 -32.67 1.28
N ARG A 73 -4.16 -33.53 1.71
CA ARG A 73 -3.92 -34.97 1.78
C ARG A 73 -3.80 -35.51 0.36
N ARG A 74 -2.66 -36.12 0.02
CA ARG A 74 -2.57 -36.98 -1.16
C ARG A 74 -3.40 -38.23 -0.91
N ALA A 75 -4.29 -38.54 -1.85
CA ALA A 75 -5.00 -39.81 -1.94
C ALA A 75 -4.06 -40.92 -2.40
#